data_AF-A0AAD2XXJ8-F1
#
_entry.id   AF-A0AAD2XXJ8-F1
#
_cell.length_a   1.000
_cell.length_b   1.000
_cell.length_c   1.000
_cell.angle_alpha   90.00
_cell.angle_beta   90.00
_cell.angle_gamma   90.00
#
_symmetry.space_group_name_H-M   'P 1'
#
loop_
_entity.id
_entity.type
_entity.pdbx_description
1 polymer ?
#
loop_
_entity_poly.entity_id
_entity_poly.type
_entity_poly.pdbx_seq_one_letter_code
_entity_poly.pdbx_strand_id
1 'polypeptide(L)'
;MSIDNESTASRQFVASAAAFSSKWTKGIRYWQVGYTAVFIAFVVFIAVKMLGTLKIVNLRTPHIGAAAIYALPIGLVVVGAAIGGYLWWRSRRTYLLTVAGDRLTIGRRRPEVYPLADAQLGLWVDNGVALHLHSGRRRFVLGGRDRRIGPGTPLAAPPVPLVDASLGAADFDELLALGGWSAARGPATGEPIRCLLFPNPLETQRMGSFALRKKQRLIRSLSQPQLLIDLDADSIRVIDPNNDAVMAMTWVARVTATPATYRLPAGHAVPSAQHIASDAVGQYFSTMPALRIDIAGMAPLTVGCRAFDGLKQRCSWSPDVPTTHEPPTYAVSAADWQSLVEKLGLAARLADTA
;
A
#
# COMPACT_ATOMS: atom_id res chain seq x y z
N MET A 1 41.86 34.17 -15.01
CA MET A 1 40.70 33.43 -15.54
C MET A 1 40.79 32.01 -15.03
N SER A 2 40.12 31.71 -13.91
CA SER A 2 39.71 30.36 -13.51
C SER A 2 38.54 30.55 -12.56
N ILE A 3 37.40 30.04 -13.00
CA ILE A 3 36.06 30.29 -12.50
C ILE A 3 35.79 29.32 -11.34
N ASP A 4 35.26 29.87 -10.26
CA ASP A 4 34.42 29.30 -9.21
C ASP A 4 34.39 27.77 -9.07
N ASN A 5 35.15 27.28 -8.09
CA ASN A 5 34.90 25.99 -7.48
C ASN A 5 33.79 26.19 -6.42
N GLU A 6 32.58 26.56 -6.86
CA GLU A 6 31.39 26.38 -6.03
C GLU A 6 31.24 24.87 -5.83
N SER A 7 31.75 24.39 -4.69
CA SER A 7 31.50 23.05 -4.17
C SER A 7 30.00 22.89 -4.04
N THR A 8 29.35 22.37 -5.09
CA THR A 8 27.95 21.98 -5.06
C THR A 8 27.84 20.95 -3.94
N ALA A 9 27.20 21.33 -2.82
CA ALA A 9 27.17 20.53 -1.61
C ALA A 9 26.59 19.14 -1.93
N SER A 10 27.46 18.13 -1.98
CA SER A 10 27.07 16.76 -2.27
C SER A 10 26.65 16.09 -0.96
N ARG A 11 25.40 15.63 -0.88
CA ARG A 11 24.88 14.92 0.31
C ARG A 11 24.50 13.49 -0.02
N GLN A 12 24.74 12.59 0.94
CA GLN A 12 24.43 11.17 0.81
C GLN A 12 23.25 10.78 1.70
N PHE A 13 22.39 9.90 1.18
CA PHE A 13 21.26 9.31 1.89
C PHE A 13 21.30 7.79 1.74
N VAL A 14 20.73 7.07 2.70
CA VAL A 14 20.64 5.61 2.68
C VAL A 14 19.17 5.21 2.59
N ALA A 15 18.74 4.78 1.41
CA ALA A 15 17.38 4.32 1.19
C ALA A 15 17.25 2.82 1.41
N SER A 16 16.19 2.40 2.11
CA SER A 16 15.87 0.98 2.28
C SER A 16 15.26 0.43 1.00
N ALA A 17 15.72 -0.74 0.55
CA ALA A 17 15.14 -1.40 -0.62
C ALA A 17 13.73 -1.88 -0.30
N ALA A 18 12.79 -1.64 -1.21
CA ALA A 18 11.48 -2.25 -1.10
C ALA A 18 11.59 -3.76 -1.36
N ALA A 19 10.94 -4.56 -0.50
CA ALA A 19 10.81 -6.01 -0.70
C ALA A 19 10.23 -6.33 -2.08
N PHE A 20 9.25 -5.53 -2.50
CA PHE A 20 8.61 -5.60 -3.81
C PHE A 20 8.90 -4.33 -4.60
N SER A 21 9.70 -4.46 -5.67
CA SER A 21 10.02 -3.34 -6.56
C SER A 21 8.88 -3.03 -7.52
N SER A 22 8.86 -1.82 -8.08
CA SER A 22 7.94 -1.43 -9.15
C SER A 22 7.99 -2.40 -10.35
N LYS A 23 9.16 -2.97 -10.64
CA LYS A 23 9.40 -3.99 -11.70
C LYS A 23 8.66 -5.31 -11.45
N TRP A 24 8.31 -5.62 -10.20
CA TRP A 24 7.66 -6.87 -9.83
C TRP A 24 6.18 -6.91 -10.25
N THR A 25 5.52 -5.75 -10.37
CA THR A 25 4.14 -5.64 -10.86
C THR A 25 3.95 -6.29 -12.25
N LYS A 26 4.93 -6.13 -13.15
CA LYS A 26 4.92 -6.76 -14.46
C LYS A 26 5.11 -8.28 -14.36
N GLY A 27 6.03 -8.72 -13.51
CA GLY A 27 6.33 -10.14 -13.29
C GLY A 27 5.16 -10.93 -12.67
N ILE A 28 4.47 -10.33 -11.69
CA ILE A 28 3.30 -10.93 -11.03
C ILE A 28 2.19 -11.23 -12.04
N ARG A 29 1.95 -10.36 -13.02
CA ARG A 29 0.86 -10.55 -13.99
C ARG A 29 1.08 -11.80 -14.85
N TYR A 30 2.30 -12.04 -15.32
CA TYR A 30 2.65 -13.25 -16.05
C TYR A 30 2.60 -14.49 -15.15
N TRP A 31 3.08 -14.36 -13.91
CA TRP A 31 3.08 -15.45 -12.95
C TRP A 31 1.66 -15.84 -12.51
N GLN A 32 0.76 -14.87 -12.30
CA GLN A 32 -0.65 -15.10 -12.02
C GLN A 32 -1.33 -15.87 -13.15
N VAL A 33 -1.13 -15.49 -14.41
CA VAL A 33 -1.71 -16.22 -15.56
C VAL A 33 -1.22 -17.66 -15.59
N GLY A 34 0.09 -17.89 -15.40
CA GLY A 34 0.66 -19.24 -15.33
C GLY A 34 0.10 -20.05 -14.16
N TYR A 35 0.03 -19.46 -12.97
CA TYR A 35 -0.50 -20.11 -11.78
C TYR A 35 -1.99 -20.43 -11.93
N THR A 36 -2.80 -19.51 -12.45
CA THR A 36 -4.22 -19.73 -12.70
C THR A 36 -4.43 -20.85 -13.72
N ALA A 37 -3.63 -20.93 -14.78
CA ALA A 37 -3.72 -22.01 -15.76
C ALA A 37 -3.38 -23.38 -15.14
N VAL A 38 -2.31 -23.46 -14.34
CA VAL A 38 -1.93 -24.68 -13.61
C VAL A 38 -3.02 -25.08 -12.60
N PHE A 39 -3.58 -24.10 -11.88
CA PHE A 39 -4.65 -24.34 -10.91
C PHE A 39 -5.92 -24.85 -11.58
N ILE A 40 -6.35 -24.25 -12.70
CA ILE A 40 -7.50 -24.73 -13.47
C ILE A 40 -7.26 -26.16 -13.96
N ALA A 41 -6.07 -26.44 -14.52
CA ALA A 41 -5.73 -27.79 -14.96
C ALA A 41 -5.78 -28.81 -13.80
N PHE A 42 -5.32 -28.42 -12.61
CA PHE A 42 -5.37 -29.25 -11.42
C PHE A 42 -6.81 -29.50 -10.92
N VAL A 43 -7.66 -28.46 -10.88
CA VAL A 43 -9.07 -28.59 -10.50
C VAL A 43 -9.82 -29.46 -11.50
N VAL A 44 -9.62 -29.27 -12.80
CA VAL A 44 -10.20 -30.11 -13.86
C VAL A 44 -9.74 -31.56 -13.70
N PHE A 45 -8.46 -31.79 -13.40
CA PHE A 45 -7.93 -33.12 -13.16
C PHE A 45 -8.60 -33.81 -11.96
N ILE A 46 -8.75 -33.11 -10.84
CA ILE A 46 -9.47 -33.62 -9.65
C ILE A 46 -10.93 -33.94 -10.00
N ALA A 47 -11.62 -33.03 -10.69
CA ALA A 47 -13.02 -33.22 -11.07
C ALA A 47 -13.21 -34.44 -11.98
N VAL A 48 -12.32 -34.63 -12.98
CA VAL A 48 -12.33 -35.80 -13.88
C VAL A 48 -12.06 -37.08 -13.11
N LYS A 49 -11.11 -37.07 -12.15
CA LYS A 49 -10.84 -38.22 -11.28
C LYS A 49 -12.03 -38.56 -10.39
N MET A 50 -12.69 -37.55 -9.79
CA MET A 50 -13.89 -37.74 -8.98
C MET A 50 -15.05 -38.32 -9.81
N LEU A 51 -15.29 -37.80 -11.02
CA LEU A 51 -16.32 -38.32 -11.93
C LEU A 51 -16.08 -39.78 -12.34
N GLY A 52 -14.80 -40.14 -12.57
CA GLY A 52 -14.39 -41.51 -12.88
C GLY A 52 -14.57 -42.46 -11.69
N THR A 53 -14.25 -42.03 -10.46
CA THR A 53 -14.49 -42.83 -9.24
C THR A 53 -15.98 -43.01 -8.93
N LEU A 54 -16.82 -42.04 -9.27
CA LEU A 54 -18.28 -42.13 -9.13
C LEU A 54 -18.93 -43.02 -10.19
N LYS A 55 -18.16 -43.61 -11.12
CA LYS A 55 -18.62 -44.47 -12.24
C LYS A 55 -19.66 -43.83 -13.17
N ILE A 56 -19.83 -42.51 -13.12
CA ILE A 56 -20.80 -41.78 -13.96
C ILE A 56 -20.34 -41.75 -15.43
N VAL A 57 -19.02 -41.76 -15.66
CA VAL A 57 -18.43 -41.79 -16.99
C VAL A 57 -17.24 -42.75 -16.99
N ASN A 58 -17.20 -43.67 -17.95
CA ASN A 58 -16.13 -44.67 -18.07
C ASN A 58 -14.89 -44.04 -18.77
N LEU A 59 -14.25 -43.08 -18.09
CA LEU A 59 -13.03 -42.42 -18.57
C LEU A 59 -11.81 -43.23 -18.16
N ARG A 60 -11.05 -43.72 -19.14
CA ARG A 60 -9.76 -44.40 -18.96
C ARG A 60 -8.75 -43.39 -18.41
N THR A 61 -8.69 -43.23 -17.09
CA THR A 61 -7.79 -42.23 -16.50
C THR A 61 -6.34 -42.65 -16.74
N PRO A 62 -5.47 -41.76 -17.26
CA PRO A 62 -4.06 -42.10 -17.43
C PRO A 62 -3.44 -42.45 -16.07
N HIS A 63 -2.61 -43.49 -16.05
CA HIS A 63 -1.79 -43.85 -14.89
C HIS A 63 -0.73 -42.77 -14.70
N ILE A 64 -1.07 -41.74 -13.95
CA ILE A 64 -0.12 -40.76 -13.46
C ILE A 64 0.51 -41.37 -12.20
N GLY A 65 1.79 -41.75 -12.29
CA GLY A 65 2.52 -42.35 -11.17
C GLY A 65 2.54 -41.41 -9.95
N ALA A 66 2.58 -41.98 -8.74
CA ALA A 66 2.58 -41.23 -7.48
C ALA A 66 3.62 -40.10 -7.45
N ALA A 67 4.77 -40.29 -8.11
CA ALA A 67 5.81 -39.28 -8.26
C ALA A 67 5.32 -37.96 -8.86
N ALA A 68 4.42 -37.99 -9.85
CA ALA A 68 3.87 -36.77 -10.46
C ALA A 68 2.85 -36.06 -9.57
N ILE A 69 2.17 -36.80 -8.68
CA ILE A 69 1.24 -36.24 -7.70
C ILE A 69 2.00 -35.46 -6.61
N TYR A 70 3.15 -35.98 -6.17
CA TYR A 70 3.97 -35.33 -5.14
C TYR A 70 4.96 -34.28 -5.70
N ALA A 71 5.37 -34.39 -6.96
CA ALA A 71 6.30 -33.44 -7.57
C ALA A 71 5.76 -32.00 -7.62
N LEU A 72 4.46 -31.82 -7.88
CA LEU A 72 3.83 -30.51 -7.97
C LEU A 72 3.79 -29.74 -6.63
N PRO A 73 3.30 -30.32 -5.51
CA PRO A 73 3.33 -29.62 -4.22
C PRO A 73 4.76 -29.40 -3.71
N ILE A 74 5.67 -30.36 -3.91
CA ILE A 74 7.09 -30.18 -3.54
C ILE A 74 7.71 -29.03 -4.34
N GLY A 75 7.47 -28.97 -5.65
CA GLY A 75 7.93 -27.88 -6.51
C GLY A 75 7.40 -26.52 -6.05
N LEU A 76 6.11 -26.44 -5.68
CA LEU A 76 5.51 -25.20 -5.14
C LEU A 76 6.16 -24.76 -3.83
N VAL A 77 6.46 -25.69 -2.92
CA VAL A 77 7.15 -25.38 -1.66
C VAL A 77 8.56 -24.86 -1.92
N VAL A 78 9.34 -25.50 -2.80
CA VAL A 78 10.70 -25.07 -3.14
C VAL A 78 10.69 -23.67 -3.78
N VAL A 79 9.78 -23.43 -4.73
CA VAL A 79 9.63 -22.10 -5.35
C VAL A 79 9.20 -21.05 -4.33
N GLY A 80 8.25 -21.38 -3.45
CA GLY A 80 7.81 -20.50 -2.37
C GLY A 80 8.94 -20.13 -1.41
N ALA A 81 9.75 -21.11 -1.01
CA ALA A 81 10.92 -20.90 -0.15
C ALA A 81 11.99 -20.04 -0.85
N ALA A 82 12.27 -20.29 -2.13
CA ALA A 82 13.21 -19.49 -2.91
C ALA A 82 12.75 -18.03 -3.05
N ILE A 83 11.45 -17.81 -3.32
CA ILE A 83 10.86 -16.46 -3.37
C ILE A 83 10.93 -15.80 -2.00
N GLY A 84 10.53 -16.48 -0.94
CA GLY A 84 10.59 -15.97 0.43
C GLY A 84 12.01 -15.57 0.84
N GLY A 85 12.99 -16.44 0.56
CA GLY A 85 14.41 -16.17 0.79
C GLY A 85 14.91 -14.96 -0.01
N TYR A 86 14.55 -14.86 -1.29
CA TYR A 86 14.90 -13.71 -2.12
C TYR A 86 14.31 -12.40 -1.60
N LEU A 87 13.03 -12.40 -1.22
CA LEU A 87 12.34 -11.21 -0.69
C LEU A 87 12.92 -10.77 0.65
N TRP A 88 13.22 -11.72 1.54
CA TRP A 88 13.86 -11.46 2.83
C TRP A 88 15.28 -10.90 2.67
N TRP A 89 16.08 -11.48 1.76
CA TRP A 89 17.39 -10.94 1.45
C TRP A 89 17.31 -9.54 0.83
N ARG A 90 16.34 -9.32 -0.07
CA ARG A 90 16.14 -8.03 -0.72
C ARG A 90 15.69 -6.95 0.25
N SER A 91 14.77 -7.25 1.17
CA SER A 91 14.28 -6.27 2.14
C SER A 91 15.37 -5.77 3.10
N ARG A 92 16.47 -6.52 3.25
CA ARG A 92 17.65 -6.12 4.02
C ARG A 92 18.67 -5.30 3.22
N ARG A 93 18.45 -5.07 1.92
CA ARG A 93 19.35 -4.25 1.11
C ARG A 93 19.08 -2.77 1.30
N THR A 94 20.14 -1.99 1.18
CA THR A 94 20.07 -0.52 1.15
C THR A 94 20.68 0.01 -0.15
N TYR A 95 20.19 1.16 -0.58
CA TYR A 95 20.72 1.93 -1.69
C TYR A 95 21.38 3.19 -1.14
N LEU A 96 22.63 3.42 -1.54
CA LEU A 96 23.27 4.71 -1.32
C LEU A 96 22.79 5.66 -2.41
N LEU A 97 22.20 6.77 -2.00
CA LEU A 97 21.77 7.87 -2.86
C LEU A 97 22.74 9.03 -2.64
N THR A 98 23.20 9.67 -3.70
CA THR A 98 24.05 10.86 -3.62
C THR A 98 23.41 11.95 -4.47
N VAL A 99 23.06 13.06 -3.83
CA VAL A 99 22.53 14.25 -4.47
C VAL A 99 23.70 15.21 -4.69
N ALA A 100 23.90 15.64 -5.92
CA ALA A 100 24.87 16.67 -6.27
C ALA A 100 24.24 17.58 -7.33
N GLY A 101 23.86 18.80 -6.92
CA GLY A 101 23.13 19.74 -7.77
C GLY A 101 21.80 19.16 -8.26
N ASP A 102 21.61 19.16 -9.57
CA ASP A 102 20.40 18.69 -10.26
C ASP A 102 20.38 17.18 -10.55
N ARG A 103 21.30 16.40 -9.95
CA ARG A 103 21.49 14.98 -10.24
C ARG A 103 21.40 14.12 -9.00
N LEU A 104 20.69 13.01 -9.14
CA LEU A 104 20.66 11.93 -8.16
C LEU A 104 21.41 10.72 -8.69
N THR A 105 22.45 10.32 -7.97
CA THR A 105 23.22 9.11 -8.24
C THR A 105 22.79 7.98 -7.31
N ILE A 106 22.50 6.81 -7.87
CA ILE A 106 21.99 5.65 -7.15
C ILE A 106 23.00 4.50 -7.23
N GLY A 107 23.46 4.01 -6.07
CA GLY A 107 24.28 2.81 -5.91
C GLY A 107 25.78 3.07 -5.80
N ARG A 108 26.51 2.09 -5.22
CA ARG A 108 27.96 2.16 -4.98
C ARG A 108 28.83 1.56 -6.11
N ARG A 109 28.46 0.41 -6.66
CA ARG A 109 29.31 -0.36 -7.60
C ARG A 109 29.08 -0.03 -9.07
N ARG A 110 27.85 0.36 -9.43
CA ARG A 110 27.46 0.79 -10.78
C ARG A 110 26.52 1.98 -10.62
N PRO A 111 27.06 3.19 -10.41
CA PRO A 111 26.25 4.36 -10.15
C PRO A 111 25.35 4.64 -11.35
N GLU A 112 24.04 4.67 -11.11
CA GLU A 112 23.07 5.12 -12.11
C GLU A 112 22.72 6.58 -11.81
N VAL A 113 22.85 7.44 -12.82
CA VAL A 113 22.61 8.88 -12.67
C VAL A 113 21.25 9.22 -13.27
N TYR A 114 20.45 9.92 -12.47
CA TYR A 114 19.13 10.39 -12.82
C TYR A 114 19.08 11.92 -12.71
N PRO A 115 18.63 12.64 -13.75
CA PRO A 115 18.35 14.06 -13.64
C PRO A 115 17.13 14.28 -12.74
N LEU A 116 17.20 15.30 -11.88
CA LEU A 116 16.10 15.73 -11.01
C LEU A 116 15.15 16.73 -11.70
N ALA A 117 15.60 17.37 -12.78
CA ALA A 117 14.77 18.30 -13.56
C ALA A 117 13.54 17.63 -14.17
N ASP A 118 13.69 16.39 -14.66
CA ASP A 118 12.61 15.59 -15.26
C ASP A 118 11.92 14.66 -14.24
N ALA A 119 12.27 14.78 -12.96
CA ALA A 119 11.62 14.00 -11.93
C ALA A 119 10.14 14.41 -11.84
N GLN A 120 9.28 13.48 -11.41
CA GLN A 120 7.87 13.79 -11.18
C GLN A 120 7.46 13.24 -9.83
N LEU A 121 6.80 14.05 -9.02
CA LEU A 121 6.24 13.60 -7.75
C LEU A 121 4.82 13.05 -7.98
N GLY A 122 4.53 11.90 -7.40
CA GLY A 122 3.22 11.28 -7.41
C GLY A 122 2.90 10.62 -6.07
N LEU A 123 1.76 9.94 -6.01
CA LEU A 123 1.31 9.26 -4.79
C LEU A 123 1.92 7.87 -4.66
N TRP A 124 2.41 7.55 -3.47
CA TRP A 124 2.71 6.17 -3.08
C TRP A 124 1.56 5.66 -2.22
N VAL A 125 0.67 4.88 -2.83
CA VAL A 125 -0.59 4.43 -2.22
C VAL A 125 -0.32 3.77 -0.86
N ASP A 126 -1.08 4.20 0.15
CA ASP A 126 -1.02 3.77 1.56
C ASP A 126 0.28 4.08 2.33
N ASN A 127 1.29 4.71 1.71
CA ASN A 127 2.63 4.86 2.32
C ASN A 127 3.22 6.28 2.28
N GLY A 128 2.72 7.17 1.41
CA GLY A 128 3.19 8.56 1.32
C GLY A 128 3.29 9.02 -0.14
N VAL A 129 4.46 9.54 -0.53
CA VAL A 129 4.70 10.03 -1.90
C VAL A 129 5.78 9.22 -2.62
N ALA A 130 5.79 9.31 -3.95
CA ALA A 130 6.77 8.66 -4.82
C ALA A 130 7.41 9.68 -5.77
N LEU A 131 8.73 9.74 -5.79
CA LEU A 131 9.51 10.45 -6.79
C LEU A 131 9.84 9.52 -7.95
N HIS A 132 9.34 9.86 -9.13
CA HIS A 132 9.56 9.13 -10.36
C HIS A 132 10.76 9.71 -11.08
N LEU A 133 11.81 8.92 -11.21
CA LEU A 133 13.06 9.30 -11.85
C LEU A 133 13.20 8.59 -13.19
N HIS A 134 13.58 9.35 -14.21
CA HIS A 134 13.73 8.85 -15.58
C HIS A 134 15.11 9.23 -16.12
N SER A 135 15.77 8.27 -16.77
CA SER A 135 17.04 8.49 -17.47
C SER A 135 17.03 7.63 -18.74
N GLY A 136 16.59 8.24 -19.84
CA GLY A 136 16.29 7.53 -21.09
C GLY A 136 15.26 6.40 -20.87
N ARG A 137 15.67 5.14 -21.12
CA ARG A 137 14.82 3.95 -20.91
C ARG A 137 14.78 3.46 -19.46
N ARG A 138 15.61 4.00 -18.58
CA ARG A 138 15.70 3.57 -17.18
C ARG A 138 14.71 4.36 -16.35
N ARG A 139 13.98 3.65 -15.49
CA ARG A 139 13.07 4.22 -14.51
C ARG A 139 13.44 3.71 -13.12
N PHE A 140 13.39 4.62 -12.16
CA PHE A 140 13.53 4.32 -10.75
C PHE A 140 12.46 5.09 -9.98
N VAL A 141 11.82 4.45 -9.00
CA VAL A 141 10.81 5.08 -8.16
C VAL A 141 11.30 5.09 -6.72
N LEU A 142 11.53 6.29 -6.17
CA LEU A 142 11.95 6.49 -4.80
C LEU A 142 10.75 6.94 -3.94
N GLY A 143 10.41 6.18 -2.91
CA GLY A 143 9.33 6.54 -1.98
C GLY A 143 9.80 7.46 -0.86
N GLY A 144 9.01 8.51 -0.57
CA GLY A 144 9.08 9.27 0.67
C GLY A 144 8.06 8.69 1.64
N ARG A 145 8.50 7.78 2.51
CA ARG A 145 7.63 7.08 3.46
C ARG A 145 7.13 8.05 4.52
N ASP A 146 5.84 7.95 4.83
CA ASP A 146 5.14 8.76 5.84
C ASP A 146 5.18 10.28 5.55
N ARG A 147 5.57 10.65 4.32
CA ARG A 147 5.62 12.04 3.92
C ARG A 147 4.20 12.55 3.65
N ARG A 148 3.79 13.53 4.45
CA ARG A 148 2.49 14.20 4.37
C ARG A 148 2.46 15.15 3.18
N ILE A 149 1.26 15.41 2.68
CA ILE A 149 1.02 16.36 1.58
C ILE A 149 0.17 17.52 2.08
N GLY A 150 0.48 18.72 1.61
CA GLY A 150 -0.39 19.88 1.71
C GLY A 150 -1.30 20.01 0.48
N PRO A 151 -2.38 20.82 0.54
CA PRO A 151 -3.27 21.09 -0.58
C PRO A 151 -2.59 21.56 -1.87
N GLY A 152 -1.50 22.31 -1.74
CA GLY A 152 -0.72 22.85 -2.87
C GLY A 152 0.39 21.93 -3.38
N THR A 153 0.54 20.71 -2.85
CA THR A 153 1.64 19.82 -3.24
C THR A 153 1.45 19.38 -4.70
N PRO A 154 2.40 19.68 -5.61
CA PRO A 154 2.28 19.29 -7.01
C PRO A 154 2.46 17.78 -7.17
N LEU A 155 1.40 17.10 -7.59
CA LEU A 155 1.38 15.66 -7.87
C LEU A 155 1.16 15.44 -9.37
N ALA A 156 2.25 15.42 -10.13
CA ALA A 156 2.25 15.28 -11.59
C ALA A 156 2.36 13.82 -12.07
N ALA A 157 2.93 12.93 -11.25
CA ALA A 157 3.13 11.53 -11.63
C ALA A 157 1.92 10.66 -11.24
N PRO A 158 1.62 9.59 -12.01
CA PRO A 158 0.52 8.68 -11.69
C PRO A 158 0.80 7.95 -10.36
N PRO A 159 -0.25 7.67 -9.55
CA PRO A 159 -0.12 6.90 -8.31
C PRO A 159 0.53 5.53 -8.53
N VAL A 160 1.39 5.13 -7.59
CA VAL A 160 2.09 3.85 -7.63
C VAL A 160 1.85 3.05 -6.35
N PRO A 161 1.56 1.74 -6.45
CA PRO A 161 1.41 0.88 -5.28
C PRO A 161 2.77 0.41 -4.73
N LEU A 162 3.82 0.41 -5.56
CA LEU A 162 5.15 -0.12 -5.23
C LEU A 162 6.25 0.81 -5.70
N VAL A 163 7.26 0.98 -4.85
CA VAL A 163 8.48 1.76 -5.11
C VAL A 163 9.70 0.84 -5.18
N ASP A 164 10.83 1.31 -5.68
CA ASP A 164 12.06 0.51 -5.77
C ASP A 164 12.90 0.60 -4.48
N ALA A 165 12.89 1.77 -3.85
CA ALA A 165 13.49 2.05 -2.55
C ALA A 165 12.67 3.13 -1.83
N SER A 166 12.86 3.30 -0.53
CA SER A 166 12.19 4.33 0.26
C SER A 166 13.13 5.00 1.25
N LEU A 167 12.94 6.29 1.47
CA LEU A 167 13.50 7.08 2.57
C LEU A 167 12.41 7.42 3.59
N GLY A 168 12.81 7.78 4.81
CA GLY A 168 11.90 8.42 5.76
C GLY A 168 11.54 9.84 5.29
N ALA A 169 10.47 10.41 5.85
CA ALA A 169 9.96 11.72 5.44
C ALA A 169 11.03 12.82 5.48
N ALA A 170 11.77 12.95 6.58
CA ALA A 170 12.78 14.00 6.77
C ALA A 170 13.93 13.91 5.73
N ASP A 171 14.51 12.72 5.53
CA ASP A 171 15.56 12.51 4.53
C ASP A 171 15.07 12.77 3.11
N PHE A 172 13.81 12.44 2.84
CA PHE A 172 13.19 12.67 1.54
C PHE A 172 12.91 14.16 1.29
N ASP A 173 12.43 14.89 2.29
CA ASP A 173 12.25 16.35 2.24
C ASP A 173 13.57 17.06 2.00
N GLU A 174 14.63 16.64 2.69
CA GLU A 174 15.96 17.18 2.49
C GLU A 174 16.49 16.88 1.08
N LEU A 175 16.30 15.65 0.58
CA LEU A 175 16.66 15.29 -0.80
C LEU A 175 15.96 16.19 -1.82
N LEU A 176 14.67 16.47 -1.62
CA LEU A 176 13.91 17.35 -2.52
C LEU A 176 14.37 18.80 -2.42
N ALA A 177 14.66 19.29 -1.22
CA ALA A 177 15.18 20.63 -1.01
C ALA A 177 16.52 20.82 -1.75
N LEU A 178 17.44 19.87 -1.61
CA LEU A 178 18.73 19.88 -2.31
C LEU A 178 18.58 19.76 -3.83
N GLY A 179 17.56 19.03 -4.30
CA GLY A 179 17.24 18.91 -5.71
C GLY A 179 16.58 20.13 -6.35
N GLY A 180 16.33 21.20 -5.58
CA GLY A 180 15.65 22.41 -6.06
C GLY A 180 14.12 22.31 -6.08
N TRP A 181 13.53 21.29 -5.45
CA TRP A 181 12.10 21.01 -5.43
C TRP A 181 11.40 21.66 -4.21
N SER A 182 11.68 22.93 -3.95
CA SER A 182 11.11 23.69 -2.82
C SER A 182 9.58 23.83 -2.90
N ALA A 183 9.02 23.89 -4.10
CA ALA A 183 7.57 23.90 -4.33
C ALA A 183 6.88 22.57 -3.96
N ALA A 184 7.64 21.48 -3.90
CA ALA A 184 7.14 20.17 -3.50
C ALA A 184 7.33 19.90 -2.00
N ARG A 185 7.62 20.93 -1.19
CA ARG A 185 7.76 20.82 0.28
C ARG A 185 6.50 20.24 0.90
N GLY A 186 6.68 19.50 2.00
CA GLY A 186 5.56 19.10 2.85
C GLY A 186 4.81 20.30 3.45
N PRO A 187 3.65 20.07 4.06
CA PRO A 187 2.86 21.14 4.68
C PRO A 187 3.68 21.88 5.75
N ALA A 188 3.69 23.21 5.70
CA ALA A 188 4.32 24.03 6.73
C ALA A 188 3.61 23.91 8.08
N THR A 189 4.27 24.35 9.15
CA THR A 189 3.61 24.57 10.43
C THR A 189 2.46 25.57 10.25
N GLY A 190 1.23 25.14 10.54
CA GLY A 190 0.02 25.95 10.37
C GLY A 190 -0.64 25.84 8.99
N GLU A 191 -0.04 25.17 8.01
CA GLU A 191 -0.73 24.82 6.78
C GLU A 191 -1.59 23.57 6.98
N PRO A 192 -2.76 23.47 6.30
CA PRO A 192 -3.60 22.29 6.38
C PRO A 192 -2.85 21.04 5.90
N ILE A 193 -3.02 19.94 6.63
CA ILE A 193 -2.56 18.62 6.20
C ILE A 193 -3.66 17.97 5.39
N ARG A 194 -3.36 17.50 4.17
CA ARG A 194 -4.32 16.83 3.30
C ARG A 194 -4.21 15.32 3.44
N CYS A 195 -5.23 14.70 4.01
CA CYS A 195 -5.37 13.25 4.10
C CYS A 195 -6.14 12.70 2.90
N LEU A 196 -5.61 11.65 2.27
CA LEU A 196 -6.20 11.02 1.10
C LEU A 196 -6.96 9.75 1.50
N LEU A 197 -8.27 9.71 1.24
CA LEU A 197 -9.12 8.56 1.55
C LEU A 197 -9.27 7.70 0.30
N PHE A 198 -8.62 6.55 0.31
CA PHE A 198 -8.74 5.54 -0.74
C PHE A 198 -9.87 4.55 -0.43
N PRO A 199 -10.47 3.92 -1.44
CA PRO A 199 -11.43 2.85 -1.20
C PRO A 199 -10.77 1.69 -0.43
N ASN A 200 -11.42 1.20 0.62
CA ASN A 200 -10.86 0.07 1.36
C ASN A 200 -10.95 -1.22 0.54
N PRO A 201 -9.84 -1.92 0.24
CA PRO A 201 -9.87 -3.20 -0.46
C PRO A 201 -10.67 -4.28 0.29
N LEU A 202 -10.83 -4.18 1.62
CA LEU A 202 -11.62 -5.15 2.39
C LEU A 202 -13.12 -5.06 2.12
N GLU A 203 -13.62 -3.99 1.48
CA GLU A 203 -14.99 -3.95 0.97
C GLU A 203 -15.29 -5.10 0.00
N THR A 204 -14.27 -5.66 -0.66
CA THR A 204 -14.43 -6.87 -1.49
C THR A 204 -14.98 -8.07 -0.72
N GLN A 205 -14.75 -8.13 0.60
CA GLN A 205 -15.23 -9.23 1.47
C GLN A 205 -16.75 -9.13 1.72
N ARG A 206 -17.35 -7.94 1.65
CA ARG A 206 -18.81 -7.76 1.68
C ARG A 206 -19.48 -8.12 0.36
N MET A 207 -18.71 -8.19 -0.72
CA MET A 207 -19.24 -8.45 -2.05
C MET A 207 -19.41 -9.95 -2.26
N GLY A 208 -20.64 -10.37 -2.54
CA GLY A 208 -20.95 -11.75 -2.89
C GLY A 208 -20.04 -12.30 -4.00
N SER A 209 -19.85 -13.62 -4.01
CA SER A 209 -18.94 -14.31 -4.94
C SER A 209 -19.18 -13.96 -6.42
N PHE A 210 -20.43 -13.64 -6.78
CA PHE A 210 -20.84 -13.31 -8.15
C PHE A 210 -20.80 -11.81 -8.49
N ALA A 211 -20.45 -10.94 -7.54
CA ALA A 211 -20.36 -9.49 -7.76
C ALA A 211 -19.07 -9.07 -8.51
N LEU A 212 -18.69 -9.82 -9.55
CA LEU A 212 -17.44 -9.68 -10.30
C LEU A 212 -17.23 -8.26 -10.84
N ARG A 213 -18.28 -7.65 -11.41
CA ARG A 213 -18.23 -6.27 -11.94
C ARG A 213 -17.94 -5.25 -10.83
N LYS A 214 -18.56 -5.41 -9.65
CA LYS A 214 -18.36 -4.52 -8.50
C LYS A 214 -16.95 -4.67 -7.94
N LYS A 215 -16.45 -5.91 -7.82
CA LYS A 215 -15.07 -6.22 -7.41
C LYS A 215 -14.06 -5.60 -8.38
N GLN A 216 -14.27 -5.76 -9.68
CA GLN A 216 -13.39 -5.19 -10.70
C GLN A 216 -13.39 -3.65 -10.68
N ARG A 217 -14.56 -3.02 -10.47
CA ARG A 217 -14.66 -1.56 -10.31
C ARG A 217 -13.86 -1.08 -9.11
N LEU A 218 -14.03 -1.73 -7.96
CA LEU A 218 -13.28 -1.40 -6.74
C LEU A 218 -11.77 -1.53 -6.96
N ILE A 219 -11.30 -2.64 -7.55
CA ILE A 219 -9.87 -2.85 -7.84
C ILE A 219 -9.29 -1.73 -8.70
N ARG A 220 -10.04 -1.22 -9.68
CA ARG A 220 -9.60 -0.10 -10.52
C ARG A 220 -9.51 1.22 -9.74
N SER A 221 -10.40 1.44 -8.78
CA SER A 221 -10.42 2.66 -7.96
C SER A 221 -9.45 2.63 -6.77
N LEU A 222 -8.85 1.49 -6.40
CA LEU A 222 -7.92 1.42 -5.24
C LEU A 222 -6.72 2.37 -5.32
N SER A 223 -6.35 2.80 -6.53
CA SER A 223 -5.23 3.73 -6.75
C SER A 223 -5.65 5.21 -6.78
N GLN A 224 -6.94 5.50 -6.66
CA GLN A 224 -7.49 6.84 -6.77
C GLN A 224 -8.16 7.23 -5.44
N PRO A 225 -7.83 8.39 -4.86
CA PRO A 225 -8.56 8.87 -3.70
C PRO A 225 -10.01 9.16 -4.09
N GLN A 226 -10.95 8.79 -3.21
CA GLN A 226 -12.38 9.08 -3.40
C GLN A 226 -12.85 10.28 -2.58
N LEU A 227 -12.14 10.60 -1.50
CA LEU A 227 -12.38 11.76 -0.67
C LEU A 227 -11.04 12.34 -0.22
N LEU A 228 -11.04 13.65 0.00
CA LEU A 228 -9.93 14.35 0.64
C LEU A 228 -10.43 14.91 1.97
N ILE A 229 -9.59 14.83 3.00
CA ILE A 229 -9.83 15.52 4.27
C ILE A 229 -8.70 16.50 4.48
N ASP A 230 -9.01 17.80 4.47
CA ASP A 230 -8.05 18.83 4.88
C ASP A 230 -8.21 19.10 6.37
N LEU A 231 -7.14 18.83 7.11
CA LEU A 231 -7.02 19.02 8.56
C LEU A 231 -6.30 20.33 8.82
N ASP A 232 -7.06 21.36 9.17
CA ASP A 232 -6.54 22.68 9.55
C ASP A 232 -6.24 22.73 11.07
N ALA A 233 -5.84 23.89 11.59
CA ALA A 233 -5.66 24.14 13.02
C ALA A 233 -6.89 23.70 13.83
N ASP A 234 -8.05 24.28 13.50
CA ASP A 234 -9.30 24.11 14.27
C ASP A 234 -10.49 23.61 13.43
N SER A 235 -10.29 23.40 12.13
CA SER A 235 -11.35 22.99 11.20
C SER A 235 -10.99 21.75 10.39
N ILE A 236 -12.02 21.02 10.00
CA ILE A 236 -11.94 19.86 9.11
C ILE A 236 -12.81 20.16 7.90
N ARG A 237 -12.24 19.95 6.70
CA ARG A 237 -12.95 20.06 5.42
C ARG A 237 -12.92 18.72 4.71
N VAL A 238 -14.08 18.29 4.23
CA VAL A 238 -14.21 17.09 3.38
C VAL A 238 -14.45 17.58 1.95
N ILE A 239 -13.62 17.12 1.02
CA ILE A 239 -13.59 17.62 -0.35
C ILE A 239 -13.71 16.44 -1.33
N ASP A 240 -14.48 16.63 -2.40
CA ASP A 240 -14.54 15.70 -3.52
C ASP A 240 -13.32 15.91 -4.45
N PRO A 241 -12.44 14.90 -4.64
CA PRO A 241 -11.23 15.03 -5.44
C PRO A 241 -11.48 15.24 -6.94
N ASN A 242 -12.70 15.03 -7.45
CA ASN A 242 -12.99 15.15 -8.88
C ASN A 242 -13.30 16.58 -9.33
N ASN A 243 -13.81 17.41 -8.44
CA ASN A 243 -14.29 18.76 -8.74
C ASN A 243 -13.86 19.80 -7.69
N ASP A 244 -13.06 19.40 -6.70
CA ASP A 244 -12.62 20.22 -5.57
C ASP A 244 -13.76 20.86 -4.76
N ALA A 245 -14.98 20.31 -4.83
CA ALA A 245 -16.12 20.81 -4.09
C ALA A 245 -16.03 20.44 -2.61
N VAL A 246 -16.19 21.43 -1.73
CA VAL A 246 -16.29 21.21 -0.28
C VAL A 246 -17.65 20.58 0.03
N MET A 247 -17.63 19.31 0.40
CA MET A 247 -18.82 18.54 0.76
C MET A 247 -19.28 18.84 2.19
N ALA A 248 -18.35 19.06 3.11
CA ALA A 248 -18.62 19.51 4.46
C ALA A 248 -17.44 20.29 5.04
N MET A 249 -17.74 21.23 5.92
CA MET A 249 -16.75 21.94 6.72
C MET A 249 -17.29 22.13 8.13
N THR A 250 -16.48 21.81 9.13
CA THR A 250 -16.86 21.99 10.53
C THR A 250 -15.64 22.23 11.40
N TRP A 251 -15.89 22.71 12.62
CA TRP A 251 -14.87 22.80 13.66
C TRP A 251 -14.54 21.42 14.20
N VAL A 252 -13.26 21.15 14.48
CA VAL A 252 -12.79 19.89 15.07
C VAL A 252 -13.56 19.56 16.35
N ALA A 253 -13.82 20.56 17.19
CA ALA A 253 -14.58 20.40 18.44
C ALA A 253 -16.04 19.95 18.27
N ARG A 254 -16.58 20.03 17.04
CA ARG A 254 -17.95 19.57 16.70
C ARG A 254 -17.96 18.23 15.97
N VAL A 255 -16.79 17.63 15.75
CA VAL A 255 -16.67 16.31 15.13
C VAL A 255 -16.69 15.25 16.22
N THR A 256 -17.57 14.27 16.05
CA THR A 256 -17.57 13.09 16.91
C THR A 256 -16.76 11.99 16.24
N ALA A 257 -15.69 11.55 16.90
CA ALA A 257 -14.79 10.52 16.40
C ALA A 257 -14.84 9.30 17.33
N THR A 258 -15.31 8.16 16.82
CA THR A 258 -15.45 6.92 17.58
C THR A 258 -14.44 5.88 17.08
N PRO A 259 -13.41 5.53 17.88
CA PRO A 259 -12.47 4.50 17.52
C PRO A 259 -13.13 3.11 17.60
N ALA A 260 -12.77 2.23 16.68
CA ALA A 260 -13.16 0.83 16.68
C ALA A 260 -12.03 -0.05 16.14
N THR A 261 -11.98 -1.32 16.49
CA THR A 261 -11.10 -2.31 15.85
C THR A 261 -11.96 -3.16 14.92
N TYR A 262 -11.74 -3.03 13.61
CA TYR A 262 -12.37 -3.93 12.65
C TYR A 262 -11.73 -5.31 12.76
N ARG A 263 -12.58 -6.33 12.84
CA ARG A 263 -12.17 -7.74 12.79
C ARG A 263 -13.10 -8.48 11.85
N LEU A 264 -12.51 -9.09 10.82
CA LEU A 264 -13.24 -9.97 9.92
C LEU A 264 -13.93 -11.10 10.72
N PRO A 265 -15.23 -11.33 10.51
CA PRO A 265 -15.93 -12.44 11.15
C PRO A 265 -15.23 -13.77 10.82
N ALA A 266 -14.90 -14.55 11.85
CA ALA A 266 -14.44 -15.92 11.65
C ALA A 266 -15.65 -16.77 11.22
N GLY A 267 -15.64 -17.34 10.02
CA GLY A 267 -16.75 -18.17 9.58
C GLY A 267 -16.67 -18.59 8.12
N HIS A 268 -15.87 -19.63 7.83
CA HIS A 268 -16.12 -20.47 6.67
C HIS A 268 -16.97 -21.66 7.13
N ALA A 269 -18.12 -21.89 6.48
CA ALA A 269 -19.04 -23.00 6.79
C ALA A 269 -18.45 -24.40 6.52
N VAL A 270 -17.25 -24.50 5.94
CA VAL A 270 -16.59 -25.77 5.65
C VAL A 270 -15.13 -25.68 6.11
N PRO A 271 -14.70 -26.43 7.13
CA PRO A 271 -13.29 -26.45 7.55
C PRO A 271 -12.48 -27.30 6.56
N SER A 272 -11.54 -26.67 5.87
CA SER A 272 -10.47 -27.38 5.16
C SER A 272 -9.12 -26.94 5.72
N ALA A 273 -8.08 -27.78 5.63
CA ALA A 273 -6.73 -27.42 6.09
C ALA A 273 -6.19 -26.16 5.38
N GLN A 274 -6.65 -25.90 4.14
CA GLN A 274 -6.41 -24.66 3.41
C GLN A 274 -7.11 -23.45 4.05
N HIS A 275 -8.30 -23.65 4.63
CA HIS A 275 -9.06 -22.59 5.30
C HIS A 275 -8.44 -22.23 6.66
N ILE A 276 -7.89 -23.19 7.42
CA ILE A 276 -7.25 -22.91 8.72
C ILE A 276 -5.98 -22.05 8.54
N ALA A 277 -5.14 -22.37 7.55
CA ALA A 277 -3.98 -21.54 7.22
C ALA A 277 -4.40 -20.18 6.64
N SER A 278 -5.48 -20.13 5.84
CA SER A 278 -6.03 -18.88 5.32
C SER A 278 -6.75 -18.05 6.37
N ASP A 279 -7.26 -18.65 7.45
CA ASP A 279 -7.98 -17.99 8.53
C ASP A 279 -7.00 -17.40 9.53
N ALA A 280 -5.86 -18.07 9.83
CA ALA A 280 -4.80 -17.51 10.67
C ALA A 280 -4.05 -16.35 9.97
N VAL A 281 -3.66 -16.55 8.70
CA VAL A 281 -3.06 -15.50 7.86
C VAL A 281 -4.09 -14.42 7.54
N GLY A 282 -5.33 -14.83 7.27
CA GLY A 282 -6.48 -13.95 7.04
C GLY A 282 -6.74 -13.06 8.25
N GLN A 283 -6.91 -13.61 9.45
CA GLN A 283 -7.15 -12.84 10.69
C GLN A 283 -6.03 -11.83 10.98
N TYR A 284 -4.77 -12.20 10.73
CA TYR A 284 -3.64 -11.29 10.89
C TYR A 284 -3.69 -10.12 9.89
N PHE A 285 -4.10 -10.38 8.64
CA PHE A 285 -4.31 -9.34 7.62
C PHE A 285 -5.72 -8.72 7.64
N SER A 286 -6.60 -9.16 8.54
CA SER A 286 -8.03 -8.77 8.57
C SER A 286 -8.46 -8.16 9.90
N THR A 287 -7.49 -7.82 10.75
CA THR A 287 -7.71 -6.91 11.87
C THR A 287 -7.17 -5.53 11.46
N MET A 288 -7.98 -4.48 11.57
CA MET A 288 -7.49 -3.12 11.32
C MET A 288 -8.06 -2.12 12.32
N PRO A 289 -7.30 -1.09 12.72
CA PRO A 289 -7.89 0.03 13.42
C PRO A 289 -8.82 0.76 12.47
N ALA A 290 -10.01 1.07 12.97
CA ALA A 290 -11.08 1.77 12.31
C ALA A 290 -11.47 3.01 13.12
N LEU A 291 -11.96 4.01 12.42
CA LEU A 291 -12.42 5.26 12.99
C LEU A 291 -13.71 5.66 12.28
N ARG A 292 -14.77 5.84 13.05
CA ARG A 292 -16.01 6.44 12.57
C ARG A 292 -15.98 7.92 12.90
N ILE A 293 -16.17 8.76 11.88
CA ILE A 293 -16.16 10.22 11.97
C ILE A 293 -17.56 10.69 11.59
N ASP A 294 -18.27 11.26 12.55
CA ASP A 294 -19.60 11.82 12.36
C ASP A 294 -19.48 13.35 12.22
N ILE A 295 -19.85 13.87 11.05
CA ILE A 295 -19.88 15.29 10.71
C ILE A 295 -21.34 15.67 10.40
N ALA A 296 -21.83 16.73 11.02
CA ALA A 296 -23.21 17.18 10.83
C ALA A 296 -23.48 17.49 9.34
N GLY A 297 -24.60 16.99 8.82
CA GLY A 297 -25.02 17.18 7.42
C GLY A 297 -24.41 16.19 6.42
N MET A 298 -23.61 15.22 6.87
CA MET A 298 -23.00 14.18 6.03
C MET A 298 -23.28 12.79 6.58
N ALA A 299 -23.26 11.78 5.71
CA ALA A 299 -23.21 10.39 6.16
C ALA A 299 -21.90 10.13 6.95
N PRO A 300 -21.93 9.33 8.03
CA PRO A 300 -20.73 9.03 8.81
C PRO A 300 -19.63 8.42 7.95
N LEU A 301 -18.41 8.93 8.08
CA LEU A 301 -17.24 8.40 7.37
C LEU A 301 -16.61 7.30 8.21
N THR A 302 -16.33 6.14 7.60
CA THR A 302 -15.58 5.07 8.25
C THR A 302 -14.23 4.91 7.59
N VAL A 303 -13.17 5.14 8.34
CA VAL A 303 -11.78 5.19 7.87
C VAL A 303 -10.96 4.15 8.61
N GLY A 304 -10.10 3.42 7.92
CA GLY A 304 -9.14 2.51 8.54
C GLY A 304 -7.70 2.82 8.16
N CYS A 305 -6.73 2.32 8.95
CA CYS A 305 -5.33 2.33 8.56
C CYS A 305 -4.87 0.92 8.21
N ARG A 306 -4.37 0.76 6.98
CA ARG A 306 -3.77 -0.49 6.49
C ARG A 306 -2.29 -0.29 6.15
N ALA A 307 -1.53 0.18 7.14
CA ALA A 307 -0.09 0.31 6.99
C ALA A 307 0.63 -0.89 7.60
N PHE A 308 1.52 -1.50 6.82
CA PHE A 308 2.38 -2.59 7.23
C PHE A 308 3.85 -2.20 7.05
N ASP A 309 4.70 -2.57 8.01
CA ASP A 309 6.15 -2.63 7.81
C ASP A 309 6.57 -4.10 7.71
N GLY A 310 6.79 -4.56 6.48
CA GLY A 310 6.96 -5.98 6.18
C GLY A 310 5.71 -6.79 6.55
N LEU A 311 5.81 -7.60 7.61
CA LEU A 311 4.69 -8.37 8.15
C LEU A 311 4.09 -7.74 9.40
N LYS A 312 4.61 -6.63 9.95
CA LYS A 312 4.06 -6.01 11.16
C LYS A 312 3.04 -4.94 10.80
N GLN A 313 1.89 -4.95 11.44
CA GLN A 313 0.91 -3.86 11.35
C GLN A 313 1.43 -2.64 12.14
N ARG A 314 1.44 -1.46 11.51
CA ARG A 314 1.98 -0.23 12.11
C ARG A 314 0.94 0.58 12.88
N CYS A 315 -0.34 0.43 12.50
CA CYS A 315 -1.44 1.13 13.12
C CYS A 315 -2.27 0.12 13.91
N SER A 316 -2.40 0.32 15.22
CA SER A 316 -3.32 -0.42 16.06
C SER A 316 -3.86 0.46 17.18
N TRP A 317 -5.05 0.13 17.67
CA TRP A 317 -5.61 0.75 18.86
C TRP A 317 -5.14 0.00 20.11
N SER A 318 -5.17 0.67 21.25
CA SER A 318 -5.10 0.04 22.56
C SER A 318 -6.23 -1.00 22.72
N PRO A 319 -6.03 -2.05 23.55
CA PRO A 319 -6.96 -3.18 23.65
C PRO A 319 -8.40 -2.83 24.03
N ASP A 320 -8.62 -1.69 24.68
CA ASP A 320 -9.92 -1.29 25.24
C ASP A 320 -10.89 -0.68 24.21
N VAL A 321 -10.51 -0.65 22.92
CA VAL A 321 -11.35 -0.10 21.85
C VAL A 321 -12.38 -1.14 21.37
N PRO A 322 -13.67 -0.76 21.22
CA PRO A 322 -14.72 -1.67 20.76
C PRO A 322 -14.40 -2.36 19.43
N THR A 323 -14.79 -3.63 19.29
CA THR A 323 -14.63 -4.36 18.03
C THR A 323 -15.85 -4.14 17.12
N THR A 324 -15.61 -3.97 15.82
CA THR A 324 -16.65 -3.94 14.78
C THR A 324 -16.39 -5.02 13.73
N HIS A 325 -17.47 -5.51 13.11
CA HIS A 325 -17.42 -6.47 12.01
C HIS A 325 -17.72 -5.83 10.65
N GLU A 326 -18.05 -4.54 10.63
CA GLU A 326 -18.23 -3.78 9.41
C GLU A 326 -16.88 -3.21 8.96
N PRO A 327 -16.39 -3.55 7.76
CA PRO A 327 -15.14 -2.99 7.27
C PRO A 327 -15.29 -1.48 7.05
N PRO A 328 -14.23 -0.69 7.32
CA PRO A 328 -14.23 0.73 6.99
C PRO A 328 -14.42 0.95 5.49
N THR A 329 -15.15 1.98 5.11
CA THR A 329 -15.38 2.32 3.70
C THR A 329 -14.09 2.82 3.04
N TYR A 330 -13.29 3.57 3.79
CA TYR A 330 -12.06 4.18 3.32
C TYR A 330 -10.83 3.68 4.06
N ALA A 331 -9.68 3.76 3.41
CA ALA A 331 -8.37 3.51 3.98
C ALA A 331 -7.47 4.74 3.78
N VAL A 332 -6.59 4.99 4.75
CA VAL A 332 -5.59 6.06 4.72
C VAL A 332 -4.20 5.50 5.02
N SER A 333 -3.16 6.26 4.67
CA SER A 333 -1.77 5.94 5.01
C SER A 333 -1.51 5.99 6.52
N ALA A 334 -0.38 5.43 7.00
CA ALA A 334 0.01 5.54 8.41
C ALA A 334 0.16 7.00 8.88
N ALA A 335 0.79 7.85 8.06
CA ALA A 335 1.03 9.25 8.41
C ALA A 335 -0.28 10.06 8.47
N ASP A 336 -1.18 9.81 7.53
CA ASP A 336 -2.51 10.43 7.51
C ASP A 336 -3.36 9.94 8.68
N TRP A 337 -3.30 8.64 8.97
CA TRP A 337 -3.95 8.06 10.14
C TRP A 337 -3.50 8.72 11.43
N GLN A 338 -2.18 8.85 11.63
CA GLN A 338 -1.64 9.51 12.81
C GLN A 338 -2.11 10.96 12.91
N SER A 339 -2.07 11.71 11.81
CA SER A 339 -2.50 13.12 11.77
C SER A 339 -3.98 13.27 12.10
N LEU A 340 -4.81 12.38 11.55
CA LEU A 340 -6.25 12.34 11.78
C LEU A 340 -6.57 12.04 13.24
N VAL A 341 -5.91 11.04 13.81
CA VAL A 341 -6.10 10.61 15.20
C VAL A 341 -5.58 11.65 16.21
N GLU A 342 -4.44 12.29 15.92
CA GLU A 342 -3.91 13.41 16.71
C GLU A 342 -4.88 14.59 16.70
N LYS A 343 -5.36 15.00 15.51
CA LYS A 343 -6.31 16.11 15.37
C LYS A 343 -7.63 15.87 16.05
N LEU A 344 -8.09 14.63 16.10
CA LEU A 344 -9.35 14.24 16.76
C LEU A 344 -9.17 13.94 18.26
N GLY A 345 -7.99 14.18 18.84
CA GLY A 345 -7.73 13.99 20.27
C GLY A 345 -7.70 12.52 20.71
N LEU A 346 -7.43 11.59 19.79
CA LEU A 346 -7.46 10.15 20.03
C LEU A 346 -6.05 9.52 20.10
N ALA A 347 -4.98 10.33 20.05
CA ALA A 347 -3.59 9.86 20.04
C ALA A 347 -3.25 8.96 21.24
N ALA A 348 -3.77 9.25 22.44
CA ALA A 348 -3.55 8.46 23.65
C ALA A 348 -4.13 7.02 23.57
N ARG A 349 -4.97 6.74 22.57
CA ARG A 349 -5.55 5.41 22.33
C ARG A 349 -4.79 4.60 21.29
N LEU A 350 -3.77 5.15 20.64
CA LEU A 350 -2.93 4.41 19.71
C LEU A 350 -1.99 3.49 20.49
N ALA A 351 -1.88 2.25 20.05
CA ALA A 351 -0.83 1.36 20.52
C ALA A 351 0.44 1.65 19.70
N ASP A 352 1.49 2.12 20.37
CA ASP A 352 2.76 2.41 19.72
C ASP A 352 3.46 1.10 19.31
N THR A 353 3.69 0.93 18.01
CA THR A 353 4.40 -0.24 17.46
C THR A 353 5.45 0.17 16.43
N ALA A 354 5.85 1.44 16.41
CA ALA A 354 6.84 1.98 15.46
C ALA A 354 8.19 1.25 15.49
#